data_AF-W8ESK6-F1
#
_entry.id   AF-W8ESK6-F1
#
_cell.length_a   1.000
_cell.length_b   1.000
_cell.length_c   1.000
_cell.angle_alpha   90.00
_cell.angle_beta   90.00
_cell.angle_gamma   90.00
#
_symmetry.space_group_name_H-M   'P 1'
#
loop_
_entity.id
_entity.type
_entity.pdbx_description
1 polymer ?
#
loop_
_entity_poly.entity_id
_entity_poly.type
_entity_poly.pdbx_seq_one_letter_code
_entity_poly.pdbx_strand_id
1 'polypeptide(L)'
;MAEFERKLIRERTHAGLAATRVLSRVGEGLSEEAERTATVAETFCQGAATGVNEIAQGLRICKVTLYPYLRHRGVVIHSHRKTTVVKSTT
;
A
#
# COMPACT_ATOMS: atom_id res chain seq x y z
N MET A 1 28.97 -1.65 -34.83
CA MET A 1 29.76 -2.18 -33.70
C MET A 1 29.30 -1.61 -32.35
N ALA A 2 29.07 -0.30 -32.21
CA ALA A 2 28.64 0.34 -30.96
C ALA A 2 27.31 -0.18 -30.33
N GLU A 3 26.38 -0.72 -31.11
CA GLU A 3 25.11 -1.26 -30.58
C GLU A 3 25.28 -2.60 -29.85
N PHE A 4 26.23 -3.43 -30.29
CA PHE A 4 26.54 -4.71 -29.66
C PHE A 4 27.18 -4.52 -28.29
N GLU A 5 28.09 -3.55 -28.17
CA GLU A 5 28.75 -3.23 -26.90
C GLU A 5 27.75 -2.71 -25.86
N ARG A 6 26.80 -1.85 -26.29
CA ARG A 6 25.72 -1.37 -25.41
C ARG A 6 24.81 -2.50 -24.95
N LYS A 7 24.50 -3.46 -25.83
CA LYS A 7 23.67 -4.61 -25.48
C LYS A 7 24.38 -5.52 -24.47
N LEU A 8 25.67 -5.80 -24.69
CA LEU A 8 26.48 -6.63 -23.80
C LEU A 8 26.61 -6.02 -22.39
N ILE A 9 26.79 -4.71 -22.29
CA ILE A 9 26.84 -4.01 -21.00
C ILE A 9 25.49 -4.10 -20.27
N ARG A 10 24.36 -3.86 -20.96
CA ARG A 10 23.01 -3.97 -20.38
C ARG A 10 22.69 -5.38 -19.90
N GLU A 11 23.03 -6.39 -20.69
CA GLU A 11 22.83 -7.80 -20.32
C GLU A 11 23.64 -8.16 -19.07
N ARG A 12 24.89 -7.71 -18.98
CA ARG A 12 25.73 -7.93 -17.79
C ARG A 12 25.18 -7.21 -16.56
N THR A 13 24.73 -5.97 -16.70
CA THR A 13 24.12 -5.21 -15.60
C THR A 13 22.84 -5.89 -15.12
N HIS A 14 21.98 -6.33 -16.04
CA HIS A 14 20.74 -7.02 -15.69
C HIS A 14 21.01 -8.36 -15.00
N ALA A 15 22.00 -9.14 -15.49
CA ALA A 15 22.40 -10.40 -14.86
C ALA A 15 22.96 -10.18 -13.43
N GLY A 16 23.77 -9.14 -13.23
CA GLY A 16 24.27 -8.76 -11.91
C GLY A 16 23.14 -8.32 -10.97
N LEU A 17 22.22 -7.48 -11.44
CA LEU A 17 21.04 -7.08 -10.67
C LEU A 17 20.14 -8.26 -10.32
N ALA A 18 19.94 -9.21 -11.24
CA ALA A 18 19.16 -10.42 -11.00
C ALA A 18 19.82 -11.32 -9.93
N ALA A 19 21.13 -11.55 -10.01
CA ALA A 19 21.87 -12.31 -9.01
C ALA A 19 21.80 -11.63 -7.63
N THR A 20 21.99 -10.31 -7.58
CA THR A 20 21.86 -9.53 -6.34
C THR A 20 20.42 -9.47 -5.85
N ARG A 21 19.40 -9.54 -6.72
CA ARG A 21 17.97 -9.56 -6.37
C ARG A 21 17.52 -10.88 -5.76
N VAL A 22 18.20 -11.97 -6.08
CA VAL A 22 18.00 -13.27 -5.41
C VAL A 22 18.64 -13.27 -4.02
N LEU A 23 19.79 -12.59 -3.86
CA LEU A 23 20.53 -12.53 -2.60
C LEU A 23 20.05 -11.43 -1.64
N SER A 24 19.67 -10.27 -2.19
CA SER A 24 19.05 -9.17 -1.46
C SER A 24 17.56 -9.44 -1.44
N ARG A 25 16.92 -9.33 -0.28
CA ARG A 25 15.47 -9.48 -0.14
C ARG A 25 14.76 -8.39 -0.97
N VAL A 26 14.51 -8.63 -2.25
CA VAL A 26 13.78 -7.69 -3.10
C VAL A 26 12.29 -7.99 -2.99
N GLY A 27 11.64 -7.21 -2.13
CA GLY A 27 10.23 -6.92 -2.23
C GLY A 27 9.31 -8.05 -1.81
N GLU A 28 9.46 -8.53 -0.59
CA GLU A 28 8.48 -9.45 -0.01
C GLU A 28 7.49 -8.66 0.84
N GLY A 29 6.39 -8.26 0.20
CA GLY A 29 5.19 -7.77 0.86
C GLY A 29 5.37 -6.55 1.76
N LEU A 30 4.33 -6.29 2.55
CA LEU A 30 4.41 -5.35 3.66
C LEU A 30 5.41 -5.88 4.70
N SER A 31 6.15 -4.98 5.36
CA SER A 31 6.92 -5.35 6.56
C SER A 31 5.99 -5.95 7.62
N GLU A 32 6.50 -6.76 8.55
CA GLU A 32 5.68 -7.34 9.63
C GLU A 32 4.86 -6.29 10.39
N GLU A 33 5.45 -5.12 10.63
CA GLU A 33 4.74 -4.01 11.28
C GLU A 33 3.59 -3.49 10.40
N ALA A 34 3.84 -3.34 9.10
CA ALA A 34 2.85 -2.89 8.15
C ALA A 34 1.72 -3.92 7.94
N GLU A 35 2.02 -5.22 8.03
CA GLU A 35 1.02 -6.30 8.07
C GLU A 35 0.12 -6.20 9.31
N ARG A 36 0.69 -5.93 10.48
CA ARG A 36 -0.08 -5.71 11.70
C ARG A 36 -0.98 -4.49 11.55
N THR A 37 -0.45 -3.38 11.05
CA THR A 37 -1.24 -2.17 10.77
C THR A 37 -2.36 -2.44 9.76
N ALA A 38 -2.09 -3.21 8.70
CA ALA A 38 -3.09 -3.59 7.70
C ALA A 38 -4.21 -4.46 8.29
N THR A 39 -3.87 -5.39 9.19
CA THR A 39 -4.86 -6.22 9.93
C THR A 39 -5.81 -5.34 10.77
N VAL A 40 -5.25 -4.36 11.47
CA VAL A 40 -6.03 -3.45 12.31
C VAL A 40 -6.92 -2.55 11.44
N ALA A 41 -6.38 -2.04 10.32
CA ALA A 41 -7.14 -1.24 9.36
C ALA A 41 -8.33 -2.02 8.76
N GLU A 42 -8.13 -3.31 8.46
CA GLU A 42 -9.19 -4.21 7.98
C GLU A 42 -10.33 -4.36 9.00
N THR A 43 -9.99 -4.62 10.27
CA THR A 43 -10.99 -4.78 11.34
C THR A 43 -11.79 -3.50 11.56
N PHE A 44 -11.15 -2.32 11.52
CA PHE A 44 -11.86 -1.05 11.59
C PHE A 44 -12.81 -0.83 10.40
N CYS A 45 -12.45 -1.31 9.20
CA CYS A 45 -13.27 -1.14 8.02
C CYS A 45 -14.49 -2.08 7.99
N GLN A 46 -14.35 -3.28 8.55
CA GLN A 46 -15.45 -4.25 8.69
C GLN A 46 -16.50 -3.82 9.72
N GLY A 47 -16.10 -3.05 10.73
CA GLY A 47 -16.97 -2.44 11.74
C GLY A 47 -17.86 -1.31 11.23
N ALA A 48 -18.37 -1.40 9.99
CA ALA A 48 -19.48 -0.70 9.30
C ALA A 48 -19.79 0.81 9.51
N ALA A 49 -19.19 1.51 10.47
CA ALA A 49 -19.59 2.85 10.91
C ALA A 49 -18.43 3.85 10.97
N THR A 50 -17.18 3.42 10.82
CA THR A 50 -16.01 4.29 10.90
C THR A 50 -15.59 4.77 9.51
N GLY A 51 -15.56 6.08 9.30
CA GLY A 51 -15.15 6.67 8.03
C GLY A 51 -13.64 6.50 7.79
N VAL A 52 -13.22 6.43 6.52
CA VAL A 52 -11.80 6.30 6.14
C VAL A 52 -10.89 7.36 6.78
N ASN A 53 -11.42 8.56 7.05
CA ASN A 53 -10.73 9.61 7.78
C ASN A 53 -10.42 9.23 9.24
N GLU A 54 -11.41 8.69 9.94
CA GLU A 54 -11.31 8.33 11.35
C GLU A 54 -10.37 7.14 11.51
N ILE A 55 -10.42 6.18 10.57
CA ILE A 55 -9.49 5.04 10.51
C ILE A 55 -8.04 5.55 10.34
N ALA A 56 -7.80 6.41 9.36
CA ALA A 56 -6.48 6.99 9.10
C ALA A 56 -5.94 7.75 10.34
N GLN A 57 -6.80 8.53 11.00
CA GLN A 57 -6.44 9.29 12.19
C GLN A 57 -6.15 8.37 13.41
N GLY A 58 -6.97 7.34 13.63
CA GLY A 58 -6.80 6.38 14.72
C GLY A 58 -5.51 5.56 14.58
N LEU A 59 -5.14 5.22 13.35
CA LEU A 59 -3.89 4.52 13.04
C LEU A 59 -2.68 5.45 12.90
N ARG A 60 -2.88 6.78 12.98
CA ARG A 60 -1.85 7.82 12.72
C ARG A 60 -1.12 7.63 11.39
N ILE A 61 -1.84 7.23 10.36
CA ILE A 61 -1.32 7.06 9.00
C ILE A 61 -2.05 7.94 8.00
N CYS A 62 -1.39 8.28 6.91
CA CYS A 62 -2.02 9.00 5.81
C CYS A 62 -2.94 8.07 4.99
N LYS A 63 -3.96 8.64 4.33
CA LYS A 63 -4.85 7.90 3.41
C LYS A 63 -4.08 7.17 2.31
N VAL A 64 -3.04 7.82 1.79
CA VAL A 64 -2.16 7.26 0.77
C VAL A 64 -1.48 5.97 1.22
N THR A 65 -1.29 5.77 2.53
CA THR A 65 -0.75 4.54 3.13
C THR A 65 -1.86 3.54 3.45
N LEU A 66 -3.02 4.04 3.91
CA LEU A 66 -4.18 3.21 4.27
C LEU A 66 -4.76 2.46 3.05
N TYR A 67 -4.90 3.12 1.90
CA TYR A 67 -5.47 2.49 0.70
C TYR A 67 -4.65 1.27 0.20
N PRO A 68 -3.32 1.35 0.05
CA PRO A 68 -2.49 0.19 -0.24
C PRO A 68 -2.66 -0.96 0.75
N TYR A 69 -2.77 -0.66 2.05
CA TYR A 69 -2.92 -1.70 3.08
C TYR A 69 -4.25 -2.43 2.96
N LEU A 70 -5.33 -1.68 2.73
CA LEU A 70 -6.66 -2.26 2.50
C LEU A 70 -6.72 -3.06 1.19
N ARG A 71 -6.05 -2.60 0.13
CA ARG A 71 -5.92 -3.34 -1.14
C ARG A 71 -5.12 -4.63 -0.97
N HIS A 72 -4.04 -4.58 -0.21
CA HIS A 72 -3.23 -5.76 0.12
C HIS A 72 -4.06 -6.82 0.84
N ARG A 73 -5.01 -6.39 1.68
CA ARG A 73 -5.95 -7.27 2.40
C ARG A 73 -7.20 -7.66 1.60
N GLY A 74 -7.40 -7.13 0.40
CA GLY A 74 -8.60 -7.42 -0.39
C GLY A 74 -9.89 -6.79 0.15
N VAL A 75 -9.80 -5.77 1.01
CA VAL A 75 -10.97 -5.09 1.56
C VAL A 75 -11.62 -4.21 0.49
N VAL A 76 -12.88 -4.48 0.18
CA VAL A 76 -13.65 -3.70 -0.80
C VAL A 76 -14.11 -2.38 -0.16
N ILE A 77 -13.42 -1.29 -0.51
CA ILE A 77 -13.77 0.05 -0.06
C ILE A 77 -14.91 0.57 -0.92
N HIS A 78 -16.12 0.56 -0.39
CA HIS A 78 -17.28 1.15 -1.04
C HIS A 78 -17.16 2.69 -0.98
N SER A 79 -17.54 3.37 -2.07
CA SER A 79 -17.55 4.84 -2.09
C SER A 79 -18.45 5.37 -0.97
N HIS A 80 -17.90 6.21 -0.09
CA HIS A 80 -18.58 6.77 1.07
C HIS A 80 -19.93 7.38 0.65
N ARG A 81 -21.02 6.93 1.29
CA ARG A 81 -22.31 7.65 1.21
C ARG A 81 -22.08 8.97 1.92
N LYS A 82 -22.20 10.09 1.19
CA LYS A 82 -22.11 11.43 1.79
C LYS A 82 -23.12 11.51 2.94
N THR A 83 -22.62 11.50 4.16
CA THR A 83 -23.40 11.86 5.34
C THR A 83 -23.75 13.33 5.19
N THR A 84 -25.03 13.59 4.92
CA THR A 84 -25.61 14.92 4.98
C THR A 84 -25.53 15.38 6.43
N VAL A 85 -24.43 16.04 6.80
CA VAL A 85 -24.32 16.71 8.09
C VAL A 85 -25.32 17.86 8.06
N VAL A 86 -26.49 17.64 8.65
CA VAL A 86 -27.45 18.70 8.94
C VAL A 86 -26.78 19.59 9.97
N LYS A 87 -26.35 20.78 9.54
CA LYS A 87 -25.86 21.81 10.45
C LYS A 87 -27.04 22.27 11.29
N SER A 88 -27.04 21.94 12.57
CA SER A 88 -27.92 22.54 13.56
C SER A 88 -27.55 24.01 13.70
N THR A 89 -28.39 24.86 13.14
CA THR A 89 -28.35 26.32 13.30
C THR A 89 -28.69 26.69 14.73
N THR A 90 -27.77 27.36 15.42
CA THR A 90 -28.02 28.16 16.63
C THR A 90 -27.45 29.54 16.40
#